data_AF-A0A945TZN6-F1
#
_entry.id   AF-A0A945TZN6-F1
#
_cell.length_a   1.000
_cell.length_b   1.000
_cell.length_c   1.000
_cell.angle_alpha   90.00
_cell.angle_beta   90.00
_cell.angle_gamma   90.00
#
_symmetry.space_group_name_H-M   'P 1'
#
loop_
_entity.id
_entity.type
_entity.pdbx_description
1 polymer ?
#
loop_
_entity_poly.entity_id
_entity_poly.type
_entity_poly.pdbx_seq_one_letter_code
_entity_poly.pdbx_strand_id
1 'polypeptide(L)'
;MTSPRVLVPRLFDEQWDSVIIATYGADLAFYERDLWRQIGRAKNRLIFADSRQVQRRLVAESSSSLRHVNRSYVLAPLRVGGAAHAKFILLLAEGRGLLAVGSGNLGMDGYTSQGECFTTYLWSAEDSQHLHAFVAAKDF
;
A
#
# COMPACT_ATOMS: atom_id res chain seq x y z
N MET A 1 8.32 26.00 -7.71
CA MET A 1 9.13 24.99 -7.00
C MET A 1 8.43 23.66 -7.19
N THR A 2 9.06 22.67 -7.83
CA THR A 2 8.49 21.33 -7.97
C THR A 2 8.58 20.62 -6.63
N SER A 3 7.45 20.17 -6.09
CA SER A 3 7.43 19.35 -4.87
C SER A 3 8.36 18.14 -5.06
N PRO A 4 9.17 17.77 -4.04
CA PRO A 4 10.06 16.63 -4.15
C PRO A 4 9.25 15.36 -4.46
N ARG A 5 9.76 14.58 -5.40
CA ARG A 5 9.08 13.38 -5.88
C ARG A 5 9.15 12.28 -4.81
N VAL A 6 7.99 11.70 -4.50
CA VAL A 6 7.88 10.58 -3.57
C VAL A 6 8.48 9.32 -4.20
N LEU A 7 9.47 8.72 -3.53
CA LEU A 7 10.02 7.41 -3.87
C LEU A 7 9.27 6.36 -3.06
N VAL A 8 8.23 5.77 -3.63
CA VAL A 8 7.29 4.90 -2.91
C VAL A 8 7.99 3.74 -2.15
N PRO A 9 8.96 3.02 -2.72
CA PRO A 9 9.66 1.96 -1.98
C PRO A 9 10.39 2.45 -0.72
N ARG A 10 10.83 3.72 -0.69
CA ARG A 10 11.52 4.29 0.47
C ARG A 10 10.58 4.60 1.64
N LEU A 11 9.28 4.72 1.38
CA LEU A 11 8.29 4.90 2.46
C LEU A 11 8.30 3.69 3.43
N PHE A 12 8.72 2.53 2.95
CA PHE A 12 8.81 1.29 3.72
C PHE A 12 10.18 1.07 4.39
N ASP A 13 11.16 1.97 4.21
CA ASP A 13 12.51 1.80 4.79
C ASP A 13 12.51 1.94 6.32
N GLU A 14 11.50 2.59 6.87
CA GLU A 14 11.34 2.71 8.31
C GLU A 14 10.56 1.53 8.92
N GLN A 15 10.61 1.42 10.26
CA GLN A 15 9.91 0.37 10.97
C GLN A 15 8.44 0.72 11.19
N TRP A 16 7.56 -0.07 10.58
CA TRP A 16 6.10 0.07 10.69
C TRP A 16 5.49 -1.17 11.37
N ASP A 17 4.47 -0.96 12.21
CA ASP A 17 3.72 -2.03 12.87
C ASP A 17 2.56 -2.52 12.01
N SER A 18 2.01 -1.64 11.16
CA SER A 18 0.94 -1.96 10.20
C SER A 18 1.21 -1.37 8.83
N VAL A 19 0.90 -2.16 7.80
CA VAL A 19 0.95 -1.78 6.38
C VAL A 19 -0.38 -2.13 5.75
N ILE A 20 -1.10 -1.12 5.30
CA ILE A 20 -2.39 -1.26 4.62
C ILE A 20 -2.28 -0.61 3.25
N ILE A 21 -2.53 -1.39 2.20
CA ILE A 21 -2.44 -0.92 0.82
C ILE A 21 -3.81 -1.08 0.20
N ALA A 22 -4.39 -0.01 -0.32
CA ALA A 22 -5.48 -0.08 -1.27
C ALA A 22 -4.91 0.13 -2.67
N THR A 23 -5.33 -0.70 -3.62
CA THR A 23 -4.86 -0.62 -5.00
C THR A 23 -5.95 -1.10 -5.96
N TYR A 24 -5.83 -0.77 -7.25
CA TYR A 24 -6.69 -1.37 -8.26
C TYR A 24 -6.16 -2.74 -8.69
N GLY A 25 -4.93 -2.78 -9.21
CA GLY A 25 -4.21 -4.01 -9.51
C GLY A 25 -3.17 -4.34 -8.43
N ALA A 26 -2.94 -5.62 -8.17
CA ALA A 26 -1.91 -6.08 -7.23
C ALA A 26 -0.98 -7.10 -7.89
N ASP A 27 0.31 -6.76 -7.95
CA ASP A 27 1.40 -7.68 -8.27
C ASP A 27 1.91 -8.33 -6.98
N LEU A 28 1.44 -9.54 -6.70
CA LEU A 28 1.74 -10.23 -5.44
C LEU A 28 3.16 -10.79 -5.44
N ALA A 29 3.70 -11.14 -6.61
CA ALA A 29 5.08 -11.56 -6.76
C ALA A 29 6.04 -10.41 -6.40
N PHE A 30 5.78 -9.19 -6.87
CA PHE A 30 6.52 -8.00 -6.45
C PHE A 30 6.42 -7.75 -4.94
N TYR A 31 5.20 -7.84 -4.39
CA TYR A 31 5.00 -7.65 -2.96
C TYR A 31 5.79 -8.65 -2.10
N GLU A 32 5.75 -9.95 -2.45
CA GLU A 32 6.43 -11.00 -1.70
C GLU A 32 7.94 -11.08 -1.97
N ARG A 33 8.42 -10.68 -3.15
CA ARG A 33 9.85 -10.75 -3.50
C ARG A 33 10.59 -9.48 -3.10
N ASP A 34 10.02 -8.32 -3.44
CA ASP A 34 10.75 -7.05 -3.45
C ASP A 34 10.42 -6.21 -2.20
N LEU A 35 9.16 -6.15 -1.77
CA LEU A 35 8.75 -5.37 -0.57
C LEU A 35 8.82 -6.17 0.74
N TRP A 36 8.71 -7.49 0.67
CA TRP A 36 8.55 -8.35 1.84
C TRP A 36 9.56 -8.12 2.97
N ARG A 37 10.82 -7.89 2.61
CA ARG A 37 11.90 -7.66 3.58
C ARG A 37 11.74 -6.34 4.32
N GLN A 38 11.29 -5.28 3.65
CA GLN A 38 11.07 -3.96 4.24
C GLN A 38 9.91 -4.00 5.24
N ILE A 39 8.84 -4.72 4.91
CA ILE A 39 7.64 -4.84 5.74
C ILE A 39 7.69 -5.98 6.76
N GLY A 40 8.86 -6.62 6.94
CA GLY A 40 9.01 -7.84 7.74
C GLY A 40 8.59 -7.71 9.21
N ARG A 41 8.70 -6.50 9.80
CA ARG A 41 8.31 -6.20 11.18
C ARG A 41 6.81 -5.93 11.34
N ALA A 42 6.13 -5.49 10.28
CA ALA A 42 4.71 -5.16 10.36
C ALA A 42 3.90 -6.40 10.74
N LYS A 43 3.09 -6.31 11.79
CA LYS A 43 2.22 -7.41 12.22
C LYS A 43 0.94 -7.44 11.38
N ASN A 44 0.40 -6.26 11.09
CA ASN A 44 -0.78 -6.13 10.25
C ASN A 44 -0.34 -5.80 8.82
N ARG A 45 -0.61 -6.71 7.88
CA ARG A 45 -0.30 -6.52 6.46
C ARG A 45 -1.56 -6.81 5.65
N LEU A 46 -2.18 -5.78 5.10
CA LEU A 46 -3.44 -5.90 4.37
C LEU A 46 -3.30 -5.27 2.98
N ILE A 47 -3.81 -5.97 1.97
CA ILE A 47 -3.93 -5.47 0.61
C ILE A 47 -5.41 -5.53 0.21
N PHE A 48 -6.02 -4.38 -0.02
CA PHE A 48 -7.31 -4.26 -0.66
C PHE A 48 -7.11 -4.04 -2.15
N ALA A 49 -7.68 -4.91 -2.98
CA ALA A 49 -7.52 -4.83 -4.42
C ALA A 49 -8.82 -5.13 -5.16
N ASP A 50 -8.98 -4.62 -6.39
CA ASP A 50 -10.16 -4.93 -7.18
C ASP A 50 -10.27 -6.43 -7.44
N SER A 51 -11.43 -7.01 -7.13
CA SER A 51 -11.63 -8.46 -7.21
C SER A 51 -11.45 -9.04 -8.62
N ARG A 52 -11.82 -8.30 -9.67
CA ARG A 52 -11.63 -8.75 -11.06
C ARG A 52 -10.16 -8.72 -11.44
N GLN A 53 -9.42 -7.71 -10.98
CA GLN A 53 -7.97 -7.62 -11.21
C GLN A 53 -7.21 -8.71 -10.46
N VAL A 54 -7.55 -8.96 -9.19
CA VAL A 54 -6.97 -10.05 -8.40
C VAL A 54 -7.19 -11.39 -9.09
N GLN A 55 -8.42 -11.68 -9.54
CA GLN A 55 -8.72 -12.93 -10.22
C GLN A 55 -7.91 -13.11 -11.51
N ARG A 56 -7.79 -12.05 -12.33
CA ARG A 56 -6.98 -12.08 -13.56
C ARG A 56 -5.50 -12.33 -13.26
N ARG A 57 -4.96 -11.64 -12.26
CA ARG A 57 -3.55 -11.80 -11.82
C ARG A 57 -3.27 -13.20 -11.30
N LEU A 58 -4.12 -13.74 -10.42
CA LEU A 58 -3.94 -15.08 -9.86
C LEU A 58 -4.04 -16.20 -10.91
N VAL A 59 -4.79 -16.00 -11.99
CA VAL A 59 -4.82 -16.96 -13.12
C VAL A 59 -3.55 -16.85 -13.97
N ALA A 60 -3.00 -15.64 -14.13
CA ALA A 60 -1.79 -15.41 -14.92
C ALA A 60 -0.50 -15.78 -14.17
N GLU A 61 -0.49 -15.64 -12.85
CA GLU A 61 0.61 -16.04 -11.99
C GLU A 61 0.55 -17.56 -11.78
N SER A 62 1.59 -18.29 -12.19
CA SER A 62 1.73 -19.69 -11.79
C SER A 62 1.82 -19.75 -10.26
N SER A 63 0.82 -20.38 -9.64
CA SER A 63 0.59 -20.37 -8.19
C SER A 63 1.75 -20.93 -7.33
N SER A 64 2.84 -21.38 -7.93
CA SER A 64 4.01 -21.95 -7.26
C SER A 64 4.96 -20.90 -6.66
N SER A 65 4.83 -19.61 -6.98
CA SER A 65 5.73 -18.55 -6.49
C SER A 65 5.24 -17.85 -5.21
N LEU A 66 3.92 -17.79 -4.97
CA LEU A 66 3.34 -17.12 -3.80
C LEU A 66 3.35 -18.05 -2.57
N ARG A 67 3.93 -17.59 -1.46
CA ARG A 67 4.10 -18.36 -0.23
C ARG A 67 3.36 -17.76 0.96
N HIS A 68 3.11 -16.46 0.93
CA HIS A 68 2.69 -15.70 2.10
C HIS A 68 1.25 -15.19 2.02
N VAL A 69 0.65 -15.12 0.83
CA VAL A 69 -0.74 -14.67 0.64
C VAL A 69 -1.72 -15.45 1.52
N ASN A 70 -2.55 -14.70 2.27
CA ASN A 70 -3.51 -15.21 3.25
C ASN A 70 -2.94 -16.17 4.31
N ARG A 71 -1.62 -16.15 4.52
CA ARG A 71 -0.91 -16.86 5.60
C ARG A 71 -0.13 -15.92 6.49
N SER A 72 0.53 -14.92 5.89
CA SER A 72 1.39 -13.96 6.57
C SER A 72 1.05 -12.50 6.23
N TYR A 73 0.15 -12.29 5.26
CA TYR A 73 -0.56 -11.04 5.02
C TYR A 73 -1.95 -11.38 4.45
N VAL A 74 -2.89 -10.45 4.54
CA VAL A 74 -4.25 -10.61 4.02
C VAL A 74 -4.34 -9.94 2.66
N LEU A 75 -4.75 -10.70 1.65
CA LEU A 75 -5.29 -10.16 0.40
C LEU A 75 -6.81 -10.15 0.53
N ALA A 76 -7.40 -8.96 0.49
CA ALA A 76 -8.83 -8.71 0.63
C ALA A 76 -9.40 -8.15 -0.68
N PRO A 77 -9.89 -9.02 -1.60
CA PRO A 77 -10.46 -8.56 -2.86
C PRO A 77 -11.78 -7.81 -2.64
N LEU A 78 -11.88 -6.60 -3.15
CA LEU A 78 -13.06 -5.75 -3.06
C LEU A 78 -14.02 -6.04 -4.22
N ARG A 79 -15.29 -6.31 -3.89
CA ARG A 79 -16.39 -6.49 -4.83
C ARG A 79 -17.26 -5.24 -4.82
N VAL A 80 -17.13 -4.42 -5.86
CA VAL A 80 -17.91 -3.20 -6.06
C VAL A 80 -18.61 -3.26 -7.42
N GLY A 81 -19.69 -2.51 -7.62
CA GLY A 81 -20.45 -2.54 -8.88
C GLY A 81 -19.60 -2.11 -10.10
N GLY A 82 -18.67 -1.18 -9.90
CA GLY A 82 -17.71 -0.71 -10.89
C GLY A 82 -16.33 -1.36 -10.72
N ALA A 83 -15.33 -0.53 -10.43
CA ALA A 83 -13.96 -0.95 -10.20
C ALA A 83 -13.42 -0.28 -8.92
N ALA A 84 -12.76 -1.04 -8.06
CA ALA A 84 -12.16 -0.51 -6.83
C ALA A 84 -10.85 0.23 -7.18
N HIS A 85 -10.93 1.54 -7.43
CA HIS A 85 -9.81 2.32 -7.98
C HIS A 85 -8.98 3.10 -6.95
N ALA A 86 -9.43 3.15 -5.69
CA ALA A 86 -8.71 3.84 -4.63
C ALA A 86 -7.30 3.27 -4.48
N LYS A 87 -6.31 4.18 -4.41
CA LYS A 87 -4.90 3.83 -4.32
C LYS A 87 -4.27 4.65 -3.20
N PHE A 88 -3.95 3.96 -2.12
CA PHE A 88 -3.22 4.54 -1.02
C PHE A 88 -2.39 3.49 -0.29
N ILE A 89 -1.37 3.98 0.40
CA ILE A 89 -0.53 3.22 1.31
C ILE A 89 -0.64 3.90 2.66
N LEU A 90 -1.09 3.16 3.66
CA LEU A 90 -1.18 3.58 5.04
C LEU A 90 -0.21 2.76 5.88
N LEU A 91 0.75 3.45 6.48
CA LEU A 91 1.78 2.89 7.35
C LEU A 91 1.59 3.46 8.75
N LEU A 92 1.54 2.60 9.75
CA LEU A 92 1.28 2.98 11.14
C LEU A 92 2.31 2.35 12.06
N ALA A 93 2.78 3.12 13.03
CA ALA A 93 3.57 2.65 14.15
C ALA A 93 3.17 3.41 15.42
N GLU A 94 3.66 2.98 16.56
CA GLU A 94 3.46 3.73 17.81
C GLU A 94 3.95 5.19 17.67
N GLY A 95 3.06 6.15 17.93
CA GLY A 95 3.36 7.58 17.92
C GLY A 95 3.58 8.21 16.53
N ARG A 96 3.33 7.49 15.43
CA ARG A 96 3.52 8.03 14.07
C ARG A 96 2.72 7.31 12.98
N GLY A 97 2.48 8.02 11.87
CA GLY A 97 1.75 7.51 10.73
C GLY A 97 2.16 8.17 9.42
N LEU A 98 2.06 7.41 8.33
CA LEU A 98 2.28 7.88 6.96
C LEU A 98 1.12 7.41 6.09
N LEU A 99 0.45 8.36 5.45
CA LEU A 99 -0.55 8.10 4.42
C LEU A 99 -0.03 8.63 3.08
N ALA A 100 0.16 7.75 2.10
CA ALA A 100 0.46 8.13 0.73
C ALA A 100 -0.75 7.85 -0.15
N VAL A 101 -1.34 8.88 -0.77
CA VAL A 101 -2.47 8.75 -1.71
C VAL A 101 -1.96 9.05 -3.11
N GLY A 102 -2.26 8.20 -4.08
CA GLY A 102 -1.69 8.37 -5.42
C GLY A 102 -2.37 7.58 -6.52
N SER A 103 -1.67 7.46 -7.65
CA SER A 103 -2.17 6.80 -8.86
C SER A 103 -1.53 5.43 -9.13
N GLY A 104 -0.43 5.11 -8.47
CA GLY A 104 0.35 3.88 -8.70
C GLY A 104 -0.29 2.63 -8.10
N ASN A 105 -0.40 1.57 -8.91
CA ASN A 105 -0.81 0.25 -8.43
C ASN A 105 0.32 -0.44 -7.65
N LEU A 106 -0.02 -1.40 -6.79
CA LEU A 106 0.98 -2.26 -6.19
C LEU A 106 1.69 -3.10 -7.26
N GLY A 107 2.96 -2.78 -7.52
CA GLY A 107 3.81 -3.42 -8.52
C GLY A 107 5.00 -2.55 -8.89
N MET A 108 5.96 -3.12 -9.63
CA MET A 108 7.15 -2.39 -10.10
C MET A 108 6.76 -1.09 -10.81
N ASP A 109 5.91 -1.16 -11.84
CA ASP A 109 5.52 0.04 -12.60
C ASP A 109 4.82 1.08 -11.73
N GLY A 110 3.95 0.65 -10.80
CA GLY A 110 3.22 1.61 -9.98
C GLY A 110 4.08 2.27 -8.89
N TYR A 111 5.12 1.60 -8.39
CA TYR A 111 5.94 2.10 -7.28
C TYR A 111 7.28 2.70 -7.73
N THR A 112 7.80 2.30 -8.89
CA THR A 112 9.11 2.75 -9.38
C THR A 112 9.05 3.55 -10.67
N SER A 113 7.92 3.59 -11.38
CA SER A 113 7.86 4.33 -12.65
C SER A 113 7.81 5.84 -12.45
N GLN A 114 8.20 6.54 -13.52
CA GLN A 114 8.17 7.99 -13.55
C GLN A 114 6.77 8.58 -13.88
N GLY A 115 5.77 7.76 -14.16
CA GLY A 115 4.43 8.22 -14.55
C GLY A 115 3.47 8.45 -13.37
N GLU A 116 3.75 7.86 -12.21
CA GLU A 116 2.83 7.88 -11.08
C GLU A 116 3.08 9.03 -10.13
N CYS A 117 2.00 9.53 -9.52
CA CYS A 117 1.99 10.64 -8.59
C CYS A 117 1.43 10.22 -7.23
N PHE A 118 2.10 10.66 -6.16
CA PHE A 118 1.70 10.42 -4.78
C PHE A 118 1.80 11.70 -3.96
N THR A 119 0.80 11.93 -3.11
CA THR A 119 0.80 12.93 -2.05
C THR A 119 0.96 12.21 -0.72
N THR A 120 1.88 12.67 0.13
CA THR A 120 2.17 12.08 1.44
C THR A 120 1.70 12.99 2.57
N TYR A 121 1.05 12.39 3.56
CA TYR A 121 0.68 13.00 4.83
C TYR A 121 1.44 12.26 5.92
N LEU A 122 2.17 13.02 6.74
CA LEU A 122 3.02 12.50 7.80
C LEU A 122 2.54 13.04 9.13
N TRP A 123 2.45 12.15 10.11
CA TRP A 123 2.12 12.50 11.48
C TRP A 123 3.10 11.84 12.44
N SER A 124 3.58 12.57 13.44
CA SER A 124 4.19 12.01 14.65
C SER A 124 3.76 12.78 15.89
N ALA A 125 4.12 12.29 17.08
CA ALA A 125 3.88 12.99 18.34
C ALA A 125 4.57 14.38 18.36
N GLU A 126 5.72 14.50 17.71
CA GLU A 126 6.52 15.72 17.62
C GLU A 126 6.09 16.64 16.47
N ASP A 127 5.54 16.07 15.39
CA ASP A 127 5.01 16.81 14.24
C ASP A 127 3.57 16.41 13.92
N SER A 128 2.64 17.19 14.47
CA SER A 128 1.21 16.93 14.38
C SER A 128 0.51 17.60 13.20
N GLN A 129 1.25 18.24 12.28
CA GLN A 129 0.68 19.06 11.21
C GLN A 129 -0.38 18.34 10.37
N HIS A 130 -0.15 17.06 10.02
CA HIS A 130 -1.12 16.27 9.25
C HIS A 130 -2.00 15.36 10.10
N LEU A 131 -2.01 15.48 11.44
CA LEU A 131 -2.88 14.66 12.30
C LEU A 131 -4.34 14.68 11.85
N HIS A 132 -4.82 15.86 11.43
CA HIS A 132 -6.18 16.05 10.95
C HIS A 132 -6.52 15.14 9.75
N ALA A 133 -5.56 14.86 8.85
CA ALA A 133 -5.75 13.97 7.71
C ALA A 133 -5.98 12.52 8.14
N PHE A 134 -5.47 12.12 9.31
CA PHE A 134 -5.69 10.80 9.90
C PHE A 134 -6.99 10.74 10.71
N VAL A 135 -7.32 11.81 11.46
CA VAL A 135 -8.48 11.83 12.38
C VAL A 135 -9.79 12.08 11.64
N ALA A 136 -9.82 12.99 10.66
CA ALA A 136 -11.06 13.38 9.97
C ALA A 136 -11.71 12.21 9.20
N ALA A 137 -10.92 11.19 8.84
CA ALA A 137 -11.44 9.97 8.23
C ALA A 137 -12.35 9.13 9.16
N LYS A 138 -12.34 9.39 10.48
CA LYS A 138 -13.19 8.69 11.47
C LYS A 138 -14.63 9.20 11.51
N ASP A 139 -14.86 10.42 11.06
CA ASP A 139 -16.14 11.12 11.21
C ASP A 139 -17.07 10.97 9.99
N PHE A 140 -16.68 10.13 9.02
CA PHE A 140 -17.46 9.74 7.83
C PHE A 140 -17.65 8.23 7.78
#